data_AF-A0A845FWI4-F1
#
_entry.id   AF-A0A845FWI4-F1
#
_cell.length_a   1.000
_cell.length_b   1.000
_cell.length_c   1.000
_cell.angle_alpha   90.00
_cell.angle_beta   90.00
_cell.angle_gamma   90.00
#
_symmetry.space_group_name_H-M   'P 1'
#
loop_
_entity.id
_entity.type
_entity.pdbx_description
1 polymer ?
#
loop_
_entity_poly.entity_id
_entity_poly.type
_entity_poly.pdbx_seq_one_letter_code
_entity_poly.pdbx_strand_id
1 'polypeptide(L)'
;MKFYVGRSAQQCDVIVNDDSVSRVHLQVEAYSSQAITLQDQNSSYGSFYWHEQQQAWLPFQSIDLSVNSYIMIGNAKLRVMELLIAYQVQRRNQRV
;
A
#
# COMPACT_ATOMS: atom_id res chain seq x y z
N MET A 1 -7.09 -11.85 0.97
CA MET A 1 -7.36 -11.03 -0.25
C MET A 1 -6.05 -10.45 -0.73
N LYS A 2 -5.88 -10.32 -2.04
CA LYS A 2 -4.66 -9.78 -2.67
C LYS A 2 -5.04 -8.73 -3.71
N PHE A 3 -4.33 -7.60 -3.71
CA PHE A 3 -4.56 -6.49 -4.64
C PHE A 3 -3.30 -5.65 -4.84
N TYR A 4 -3.28 -4.85 -5.91
CA TYR A 4 -2.15 -3.99 -6.28
C TYR A 4 -2.48 -2.51 -6.12
N VAL A 5 -1.49 -1.75 -5.68
CA VAL A 5 -1.54 -0.30 -5.49
C VAL A 5 -0.47 0.35 -6.35
N GLY A 6 -0.82 1.45 -7.01
CA GLY A 6 0.11 2.20 -7.84
C GLY A 6 -0.56 3.34 -8.59
N ARG A 7 0.15 3.95 -9.52
CA ARG A 7 -0.37 5.05 -10.35
C ARG A 7 -1.15 4.57 -11.59
N SER A 8 -1.01 3.31 -11.98
CA SER A 8 -1.59 2.77 -13.22
C SER A 8 -3.02 2.26 -13.03
N ALA A 9 -4.01 2.99 -13.55
CA ALA A 9 -5.41 2.57 -13.55
C ALA A 9 -5.67 1.23 -14.26
N GLN A 10 -4.81 0.84 -15.20
CA GLN A 10 -4.93 -0.40 -15.95
C GLN A 10 -4.35 -1.62 -15.21
N GLN A 11 -3.47 -1.40 -14.22
CA GLN A 11 -2.69 -2.48 -13.58
C GLN A 11 -2.92 -2.58 -12.08
N CYS A 12 -3.57 -1.59 -11.45
CA CYS A 12 -3.74 -1.53 -10.01
C CYS A 12 -5.21 -1.44 -9.61
N ASP A 13 -5.53 -2.08 -8.49
CA ASP A 13 -6.86 -2.08 -7.89
C ASP A 13 -7.10 -0.85 -7.01
N VAL A 14 -6.03 -0.17 -6.58
CA VAL A 14 -6.09 1.09 -5.83
C VAL A 14 -5.14 2.07 -6.46
N ILE A 15 -5.66 3.25 -6.81
CA ILE A 15 -4.89 4.28 -7.51
C ILE A 15 -4.44 5.37 -6.55
N VAL A 16 -3.13 5.61 -6.53
CA VAL A 16 -2.51 6.74 -5.83
C VAL A 16 -1.92 7.66 -6.89
N ASN A 17 -2.55 8.82 -7.07
CA ASN A 17 -2.19 9.78 -8.10
C ASN A 17 -1.06 10.70 -7.61
N ASP A 18 0.16 10.16 -7.56
CA ASP A 18 1.37 10.87 -7.20
C ASP A 18 2.52 10.44 -8.14
N ASP A 19 3.29 11.40 -8.65
CA ASP A 19 4.33 11.12 -9.65
C ASP A 19 5.53 10.32 -9.10
N SER A 20 5.73 10.33 -7.78
CA SER A 20 6.71 9.47 -7.10
C SER A 20 6.22 8.02 -6.94
N VAL A 21 4.94 7.77 -7.20
CA VAL A 21 4.36 6.42 -7.14
C VAL A 21 4.53 5.72 -8.50
N SER A 22 5.29 4.62 -8.49
CA SER A 22 5.42 3.69 -9.62
C SER A 22 4.06 3.17 -10.12
N ARG A 23 4.01 2.81 -11.41
CA ARG A 23 2.81 2.31 -12.08
C ARG A 23 2.17 1.15 -11.33
N VAL A 24 2.98 0.16 -10.94
CA VAL A 24 2.68 -0.87 -9.96
C VAL A 24 3.71 -0.69 -8.86
N HIS A 25 3.29 -0.30 -7.66
CA HIS A 25 4.20 0.10 -6.58
C HIS A 25 4.21 -0.92 -5.45
N LEU A 26 3.03 -1.33 -5.01
CA LEU A 26 2.86 -2.13 -3.82
C LEU A 26 1.85 -3.25 -4.09
N GLN A 27 2.16 -4.46 -3.65
CA GLN A 27 1.21 -5.55 -3.51
C GLN A 27 0.77 -5.63 -2.06
N VAL A 28 -0.54 -5.74 -1.84
CA VAL A 28 -1.12 -5.85 -0.50
C VAL A 28 -1.82 -7.20 -0.40
N GLU A 29 -1.51 -7.92 0.67
CA GLU A 29 -2.14 -9.19 0.99
C GLU A 29 -2.65 -9.21 2.43
N ALA A 30 -3.96 -9.41 2.57
CA ALA A 30 -4.63 -9.49 3.86
C ALA A 30 -5.24 -10.88 4.01
N TYR A 31 -4.51 -11.78 4.67
CA TYR A 31 -5.00 -13.11 5.03
C TYR A 31 -5.94 -13.06 6.23
N SER A 32 -5.67 -12.16 7.19
CA SER A 32 -6.49 -11.90 8.37
C SER A 32 -6.50 -10.39 8.69
N SER A 33 -7.33 -9.97 9.64
CA SER A 33 -7.37 -8.57 10.12
C SER A 33 -6.20 -8.21 11.02
N GLN A 34 -5.41 -9.18 11.49
CA GLN A 34 -4.35 -8.94 12.49
C GLN A 34 -3.02 -8.56 11.85
N ALA A 35 -2.72 -9.07 10.65
CA ALA A 35 -1.50 -8.78 9.93
C ALA A 35 -1.78 -8.64 8.43
N ILE A 36 -1.32 -7.53 7.86
CA ILE A 36 -1.40 -7.22 6.44
C ILE A 36 0.02 -7.26 5.89
N THR A 37 0.27 -8.16 4.95
CA THR A 37 1.55 -8.26 4.27
C THR A 37 1.59 -7.23 3.15
N LEU A 38 2.61 -6.38 3.16
CA LEU A 38 2.90 -5.40 2.12
C LEU A 38 4.20 -5.78 1.42
N GLN A 39 4.22 -5.74 0.10
CA GLN A 39 5.38 -6.06 -0.70
C GLN A 39 5.62 -4.98 -1.77
N ASP A 40 6.74 -4.29 -1.67
CA ASP A 40 7.21 -3.36 -2.70
C ASP A 40 7.48 -4.12 -4.02
N GLN A 41 7.10 -3.54 -5.15
CA GLN A 41 7.24 -4.14 -6.48
C GLN A 41 8.41 -3.55 -7.28
N ASN A 42 9.56 -3.35 -6.60
CA ASN A 42 10.74 -2.67 -7.11
C ASN A 42 10.43 -1.23 -7.55
N SER A 43 9.76 -0.50 -6.68
CA SER A 43 9.38 0.88 -6.96
C SER A 43 10.60 1.79 -7.07
N SER A 44 10.47 2.86 -7.86
CA SER A 44 11.61 3.76 -8.14
C SER A 44 12.00 4.65 -6.95
N TYR A 45 11.02 4.98 -6.10
CA TYR A 45 11.22 5.84 -4.92
C TYR A 45 11.20 5.05 -3.61
N GLY A 46 10.96 3.74 -3.66
CA GLY A 46 10.91 2.86 -2.50
C GLY A 46 9.60 2.94 -1.71
N SER A 47 9.46 1.98 -0.80
CA SER A 47 8.39 1.90 0.18
C SER A 47 8.97 1.92 1.60
N PHE A 48 8.32 2.64 2.52
CA PHE A 48 8.78 2.84 3.89
C PHE A 48 7.64 2.66 4.88
N TYR A 49 7.96 2.23 6.09
CA TYR A 49 7.01 2.19 7.20
C TYR A 49 7.53 3.02 8.37
N TRP A 50 6.60 3.54 9.18
CA TRP A 50 6.97 4.28 10.38
C TRP A 50 7.31 3.32 11.51
N HIS A 51 8.55 3.36 11.99
CA HIS A 51 9.02 2.51 13.08
C HIS A 51 9.00 3.29 14.40
N GLU A 52 7.98 3.06 15.22
CA GLU A 52 7.72 3.85 16.44
C GLU A 52 8.91 3.89 17.41
N GLN A 53 9.62 2.78 17.62
CA GLN A 53 10.74 2.77 18.58
C GLN A 53 11.95 3.56 18.07
N GLN A 54 12.11 3.68 16.76
CA GLN A 54 13.23 4.40 16.13
C GLN A 54 12.84 5.83 15.73
N GLN A 55 11.54 6.17 15.82
CA GLN A 55 10.97 7.44 15.39
C GLN A 55 11.45 7.81 13.97
N ALA A 56 11.48 6.81 13.07
CA ALA A 56 12.06 6.93 11.75
C ALA A 56 11.28 6.14 10.71
N TRP A 57 11.39 6.57 9.46
CA TRP A 57 10.93 5.83 8.29
C TRP A 57 11.98 4.81 7.88
N LEU A 58 11.62 3.54 7.93
CA LEU A 58 12.50 2.44 7.53
C LEU A 58 12.03 1.85 6.20
N PRO A 59 12.96 1.58 5.25
CA PRO A 59 12.60 0.98 3.98
C PRO A 59 12.15 -0.47 4.18
N PHE A 60 11.29 -0.96 3.29
CA PHE A 60 10.92 -2.37 3.25
C PHE A 60 10.78 -2.88 1.81
N GLN A 61 11.20 -4.13 1.60
CA GLN A 61 10.82 -4.90 0.41
C GLN A 61 9.56 -5.71 0.66
N SER A 62 9.44 -6.30 1.85
CA SER A 62 8.27 -7.04 2.32
C SER A 62 8.16 -6.88 3.83
N ILE A 63 6.95 -6.63 4.35
CA ILE A 63 6.71 -6.43 5.78
C ILE A 63 5.27 -6.78 6.15
N ASP A 64 5.07 -7.31 7.37
CA ASP A 64 3.76 -7.45 7.97
C ASP A 64 3.47 -6.26 8.88
N LEU A 65 2.36 -5.57 8.62
CA LEU A 65 1.94 -4.39 9.38
C LEU A 65 0.49 -4.52 9.86
N SER A 66 0.19 -3.79 10.93
CA SER A 66 -1.18 -3.60 11.39
C SER A 66 -1.93 -2.63 10.47
N VAL A 67 -3.26 -2.66 10.49
CA VAL A 67 -4.09 -1.73 9.72
C VAL A 67 -3.88 -0.25 10.10
N ASN A 68 -3.41 0.03 11.32
CA ASN A 68 -3.17 1.38 11.82
C ASN A 68 -1.77 1.90 11.50
N SER A 69 -0.88 1.05 11.01
CA SER A 69 0.50 1.43 10.70
C SER A 69 0.55 2.46 9.58
N TYR A 70 1.44 3.44 9.72
CA TYR A 70 1.75 4.39 8.64
C TYR A 70 2.79 3.81 7.70
N ILE A 71 2.59 4.09 6.42
CA ILE A 71 3.52 3.79 5.34
C ILE A 71 3.73 5.03 4.46
N MET A 72 4.84 5.05 3.75
CA MET A 72 5.05 5.88 2.57
C MET A 72 5.31 4.98 1.36
N ILE A 73 4.65 5.28 0.25
CA ILE A 73 4.98 4.72 -1.07
C ILE A 73 5.39 5.88 -1.97
N GLY A 74 6.64 5.90 -2.41
CA GLY A 74 7.26 7.14 -2.87
C GLY A 74 7.16 8.23 -1.79
N ASN A 75 6.60 9.39 -2.14
CA ASN A 75 6.37 10.52 -1.23
C ASN A 75 4.95 10.53 -0.64
N ALA A 76 4.07 9.62 -1.06
CA ALA A 76 2.70 9.58 -0.57
C ALA A 76 2.65 8.88 0.79
N LYS A 77 2.24 9.61 1.83
CA LYS A 77 2.03 9.09 3.19
C LYS A 77 0.58 8.66 3.39
N LEU A 78 0.39 7.44 3.86
CA LEU A 78 -0.92 6.82 4.07
C LEU A 78 -0.87 5.81 5.21
N ARG A 79 -2.03 5.42 5.71
CA ARG A 79 -2.20 4.29 6.62
C ARG A 79 -2.59 3.04 5.83
N VAL A 80 -2.19 1.87 6.33
CA VAL A 80 -2.56 0.58 5.72
C VAL A 80 -4.07 0.45 5.56
N MET A 81 -4.88 0.89 6.53
CA MET A 81 -6.34 0.86 6.45
C MET A 81 -6.92 1.65 5.27
N GLU A 82 -6.26 2.73 4.83
CA GLU A 82 -6.76 3.58 3.74
C GLU A 82 -6.70 2.83 2.41
N LEU A 83 -5.67 1.99 2.22
CA LEU A 83 -5.57 1.08 1.07
C LEU A 83 -6.68 0.03 1.08
N LEU A 84 -6.97 -0.55 2.25
CA LEU A 84 -8.02 -1.56 2.39
C LEU A 84 -9.41 -0.98 2.09
N ILE A 85 -9.69 0.23 2.61
CA ILE A 85 -10.95 0.93 2.37
C ILE A 85 -11.09 1.27 0.89
N ALA A 86 -10.05 1.84 0.26
CA ALA A 86 -10.06 2.17 -1.16
C ALA A 86 -10.35 0.94 -2.03
N TYR A 87 -9.69 -0.18 -1.75
CA TYR A 87 -9.93 -1.44 -2.44
C TYR A 87 -11.38 -1.93 -2.30
N GLN A 88 -11.94 -1.87 -1.08
CA GLN A 88 -13.32 -2.28 -0.83
C GLN A 88 -14.34 -1.40 -1.56
N VAL A 89 -14.12 -0.08 -1.60
CA VAL A 89 -14.97 0.87 -2.33
C VAL A 89 -14.92 0.58 -3.84
N GLN A 90 -13.73 0.40 -4.40
CA GLN A 90 -13.56 0.11 -5.83
C GLN A 90 -14.22 -1.22 -6.23
N ARG A 91 -14.07 -2.26 -5.41
CA ARG A 91 -14.75 -3.55 -5.63
C ARG A 91 -16.27 -3.48 -5.55
N ARG A 92 -16.84 -2.62 -4.71
CA ARG A 92 -18.30 -2.43 -4.63
C ARG A 92 -18.82 -1.76 -5.90
N ASN A 93 -18.10 -0.77 -6.43
CA ASN A 93 -18.50 -0.04 -7.63
C ASN A 93 -18.43 -0.90 -8.92
N GLN A 94 -17.57 -1.92 -8.96
CA GLN A 94 -17.46 -2.84 -10.10
C GLN A 94 -18.53 -3.95 -10.13
N ARG A 95 -19.36 -4.07 -9.08
CA ARG A 95 -20.43 -5.09 -8.98
C ARG A 95 -21.81 -4.56 -9.35
N VAL A 96 -21.90 -3.33 -9.84
CA VAL A 96 -23.10 -2.67 -10.37
C VAL A 96 -23.00 -2.63 -11.88
#